data_AF-A0A9D2ZVL3-F1
#
_entry.id   AF-A0A9D2ZVL3-F1
#
_cell.length_a   1.000
_cell.length_b   1.000
_cell.length_c   1.000
_cell.angle_alpha   90.00
_cell.angle_beta   90.00
_cell.angle_gamma   90.00
#
_symmetry.space_group_name_H-M   'P 1'
#
loop_
_entity.id
_entity.type
_entity.pdbx_description
1 polymer ?
#
loop_
_entity_poly.entity_id
_entity_poly.type
_entity_poly.pdbx_seq_one_letter_code
_entity_poly.pdbx_strand_id
1 'polypeptide(L)'
;QALSSLRTAGVDGPYSLLLSEAEYTKVSESTDHGFPIRDHLSRQLGAGEIVWAPALEGALLVSTRGGDYQLHLGQDLSIGYRGHDSETVDLYLQETFGFLALTDESSVPLHP
;
A
#
# COMPACT_ATOMS: atom_id res chain seq x y z
N GLN A 1 -9.26 15.13 5.20
CA GLN A 1 -9.65 14.78 6.58
C GLN A 1 -8.68 13.79 7.21
N ALA A 2 -8.41 12.63 6.59
CA ALA A 2 -7.49 11.61 7.11
C ALA A 2 -6.07 12.13 7.49
N LEU A 3 -5.45 12.98 6.66
CA LEU A 3 -4.16 13.62 7.00
C LEU A 3 -4.22 14.43 8.31
N SER A 4 -5.36 15.07 8.59
CA SER A 4 -5.55 15.82 9.84
C SER A 4 -5.68 14.88 11.04
N SER A 5 -6.32 13.72 10.86
CA SER A 5 -6.44 12.70 11.91
C SER A 5 -5.06 12.20 12.33
N LEU A 6 -4.19 11.84 11.37
CA LEU A 6 -2.82 11.42 11.65
C LEU A 6 -2.02 12.50 12.37
N ARG A 7 -2.08 13.75 11.91
CA ARG A 7 -1.39 14.87 12.56
C ARG A 7 -1.88 15.13 13.98
N THR A 8 -3.18 15.00 14.23
CA THR A 8 -3.77 15.20 15.57
C THR A 8 -3.36 14.09 16.53
N ALA A 9 -3.13 12.88 16.01
CA ALA A 9 -2.57 11.75 16.76
C ALA A 9 -1.04 11.86 16.98
N GLY A 10 -0.39 12.93 16.52
CA GLY A 10 1.07 13.08 16.63
C GLY A 10 1.84 12.13 15.70
N VAL A 11 1.20 11.63 14.64
CA VAL A 11 1.83 10.77 13.64
C VAL A 11 2.38 11.63 12.52
N ASP A 12 3.70 11.80 12.53
CA ASP A 12 4.43 12.48 11.47
C ASP A 12 4.45 11.68 10.16
N GLY A 13 4.73 12.36 9.06
CA GLY A 13 4.89 11.75 7.75
C GLY A 13 6.31 11.16 7.51
N PRO A 14 6.64 10.79 6.26
CA PRO A 14 5.84 11.00 5.04
C PRO A 14 4.52 10.21 5.05
N TYR A 15 3.52 10.64 4.28
CA TYR A 15 2.23 9.95 4.21
C TYR A 15 2.01 9.38 2.81
N SER A 16 1.72 8.08 2.71
CA SER A 16 1.43 7.42 1.43
C SER A 16 -0.03 6.97 1.39
N LEU A 17 -0.64 7.09 0.21
CA LEU A 17 -2.03 6.73 -0.05
C LEU A 17 -2.08 5.48 -0.93
N LEU A 18 -2.55 4.37 -0.35
CA LEU A 18 -2.80 3.13 -1.06
C LEU A 18 -4.23 3.15 -1.60
N LEU A 19 -4.40 2.89 -2.89
CA LEU A 19 -5.71 2.88 -3.56
C LEU A 19 -5.97 1.51 -4.16
N SER A 20 -7.18 0.98 -3.93
CA SER A 20 -7.71 -0.15 -4.68
C SER A 20 -7.73 0.12 -6.18
N GLU A 21 -7.91 -0.92 -7.00
CA GLU A 21 -7.98 -0.78 -8.45
C GLU A 21 -9.03 0.26 -8.90
N ALA A 22 -10.23 0.19 -8.33
CA ALA A 22 -11.31 1.13 -8.67
C ALA A 22 -10.97 2.57 -8.28
N GLU A 23 -10.46 2.79 -7.07
CA GLU A 23 -10.11 4.14 -6.60
C GLU A 23 -8.89 4.71 -7.33
N TYR A 24 -7.90 3.88 -7.66
CA TYR A 24 -6.73 4.31 -8.41
C TYR A 24 -7.11 4.78 -9.82
N THR A 25 -7.98 4.04 -10.50
CA THR A 25 -8.52 4.42 -11.82
C THR A 25 -9.31 5.72 -11.73
N LYS A 26 -10.25 5.84 -10.77
CA LYS A 26 -11.02 7.07 -10.55
C LYS A 26 -10.12 8.29 -10.33
N VAL A 27 -9.12 8.18 -9.45
CA VAL A 27 -8.18 9.28 -9.15
C VAL A 27 -7.35 9.66 -10.37
N SER A 28 -6.98 8.68 -11.19
CA SER A 28 -6.16 8.89 -12.39
C SER A 28 -6.93 9.52 -13.54
N GLU A 29 -8.23 9.21 -13.68
CA GLU A 29 -9.09 9.72 -14.75
C GLU A 29 -9.83 11.01 -14.41
N SER A 30 -9.97 11.32 -13.12
CA SER A 30 -10.75 12.48 -12.67
C SER A 30 -9.97 13.79 -12.72
N THR A 31 -10.65 14.83 -13.17
CA THR A 31 -10.17 16.22 -13.14
C THR A 31 -11.18 17.10 -12.43
N ASP A 32 -10.70 18.10 -11.71
CA ASP A 32 -11.52 19.15 -11.11
C ASP A 32 -11.22 20.47 -11.82
N HIS A 33 -12.21 21.04 -12.51
CA HIS A 33 -12.04 22.22 -13.37
C HIS A 33 -10.83 22.14 -14.32
N GLY A 34 -10.56 20.95 -14.86
CA GLY A 34 -9.43 20.68 -15.77
C GLY A 34 -8.09 20.40 -15.08
N PHE A 35 -8.05 20.45 -13.74
CA PHE A 35 -6.86 20.11 -12.96
C PHE A 35 -6.89 18.63 -12.54
N PRO A 36 -5.86 17.82 -12.84
CA PRO A 36 -5.84 16.41 -12.45
C PRO A 36 -5.90 16.22 -10.93
N ILE A 37 -6.85 15.41 -10.44
CA ILE A 37 -7.00 15.13 -9.01
C ILE A 37 -5.76 14.44 -8.45
N ARG A 38 -5.15 13.55 -9.23
CA ARG A 38 -3.89 12.87 -8.89
C ARG A 38 -2.77 13.86 -8.52
N ASP A 39 -2.62 14.95 -9.27
CA ASP A 39 -1.57 15.95 -9.02
C ASP A 39 -1.87 16.73 -7.74
N HIS A 40 -3.15 17.01 -7.47
CA HIS A 40 -3.58 17.66 -6.24
C HIS A 40 -3.25 16.80 -5.02
N LEU A 41 -3.59 15.51 -5.07
CA LEU A 41 -3.30 14.55 -4.02
C LEU A 41 -1.80 14.40 -3.80
N SER A 42 -1.01 14.28 -4.87
CA SER A 42 0.45 14.16 -4.79
C SER A 42 1.08 15.35 -4.05
N ARG A 43 0.59 16.58 -4.32
CA ARG A 43 1.05 17.78 -3.60
C ARG A 43 0.67 17.76 -2.11
N GLN A 44 -0.50 17.22 -1.76
CA GLN A 44 -0.92 17.10 -0.36
C GLN A 44 -0.09 16.07 0.42
N LEU A 45 0.30 14.97 -0.23
CA LEU A 45 1.12 13.91 0.36
C LEU A 45 2.60 14.31 0.51
N GLY A 46 3.05 15.30 -0.27
CA GLY A 46 4.40 15.85 -0.17
C GLY A 46 5.46 14.84 -0.63
N ALA A 47 6.21 14.29 0.33
CA ALA A 47 7.26 13.30 0.06
C ALA A 47 6.74 11.86 -0.04
N GLY A 48 5.46 11.62 0.27
CA GLY A 48 4.85 10.30 0.11
C GLY A 48 4.26 10.07 -1.27
N GLU A 49 3.68 8.89 -1.47
CA GLU A 49 3.31 8.39 -2.80
C GLU A 49 1.87 7.88 -2.86
N ILE A 50 1.31 7.85 -4.08
CA ILE A 50 0.04 7.19 -4.38
C ILE A 50 0.36 5.80 -4.93
N VAL A 51 0.06 4.77 -4.15
CA VAL A 51 0.39 3.37 -4.45
C VAL A 51 -0.84 2.65 -5.02
N TRP A 52 -0.64 1.91 -6.10
CA TRP A 52 -1.64 0.99 -6.63
C TRP A 52 -1.65 -0.29 -5.80
N ALA A 53 -2.75 -0.55 -5.11
CA ALA A 53 -2.93 -1.66 -4.19
C ALA A 53 -4.18 -2.48 -4.60
N PRO A 54 -4.12 -3.28 -5.67
CA PRO A 54 -5.29 -3.98 -6.21
C PRO A 54 -5.87 -5.03 -5.26
N ALA A 55 -5.07 -5.53 -4.31
CA ALA A 55 -5.53 -6.46 -3.28
C ALA A 55 -6.32 -5.78 -2.14
N LEU A 56 -6.39 -4.45 -2.11
CA LEU A 56 -7.11 -3.66 -1.13
C LEU A 56 -8.53 -3.35 -1.61
N GLU A 57 -9.47 -3.23 -0.68
CA GLU A 57 -10.79 -2.65 -0.93
C GLU A 57 -10.82 -1.20 -0.41
N GLY A 58 -11.26 -0.24 -1.24
CA GLY A 58 -11.30 1.18 -0.89
C GLY A 58 -9.92 1.85 -0.98
N ALA A 59 -9.51 2.54 0.09
CA ALA A 59 -8.20 3.18 0.20
C ALA A 59 -7.65 3.12 1.64
N LEU A 60 -6.33 3.30 1.78
CA LEU A 60 -5.64 3.34 3.07
C LEU A 60 -4.60 4.45 3.06
N LEU A 61 -4.67 5.37 4.02
CA LEU A 61 -3.63 6.36 4.24
C LEU A 61 -2.73 5.88 5.37
N VAL A 62 -1.41 5.83 5.14
CA VAL A 62 -0.43 5.39 6.14
C VAL A 62 0.69 6.40 6.30
N SER A 63 1.27 6.47 7.50
CA SER A 63 2.60 7.07 7.67
C SER A 63 3.71 6.10 7.28
N THR A 64 4.75 6.60 6.64
CA THR A 64 5.97 5.88 6.28
C THR A 64 7.19 6.38 7.05
N ARG A 65 6.99 6.99 8.23
CA ARG A 65 8.07 7.43 9.13
C ARG A 65 8.97 6.28 9.65
N GLY A 66 8.48 5.05 9.52
CA GLY A 66 9.20 3.82 9.88
C GLY A 66 8.88 3.33 11.29
N GLY A 67 9.01 2.02 11.49
CA GLY A 67 8.80 1.36 12.78
C GLY A 67 7.35 1.00 13.12
N ASP A 68 6.36 1.63 12.48
CA ASP A 68 4.94 1.37 12.74
C ASP A 68 4.40 0.06 12.13
N TYR A 69 5.01 -0.41 11.04
CA TYR A 69 4.68 -1.66 10.36
C TYR A 69 5.93 -2.49 10.15
N GLN A 70 5.84 -3.79 10.42
CA GLN A 70 6.97 -4.70 10.26
C GLN A 70 6.54 -5.95 9.50
N LEU A 71 7.23 -6.20 8.38
CA LEU A 71 7.19 -7.46 7.66
C LEU A 71 8.46 -8.25 8.02
N HIS A 72 8.31 -9.28 8.83
CA HIS A 72 9.40 -10.19 9.20
C HIS A 72 9.48 -11.31 8.19
N LEU A 73 10.57 -11.38 7.45
CA LEU A 73 10.84 -12.45 6.49
C LEU A 73 11.71 -13.52 7.15
N GLY A 74 11.16 -14.70 7.38
CA GLY A 74 11.94 -15.89 7.75
C GLY A 74 12.63 -16.49 6.52
N GLN A 75 11.88 -16.60 5.41
CA GLN A 75 12.39 -16.90 4.09
C GLN A 75 11.72 -15.96 3.08
N ASP A 76 12.53 -15.25 2.30
CA ASP A 76 12.04 -14.41 1.21
C ASP A 76 11.50 -15.26 0.05
N LEU A 77 10.74 -14.64 -0.85
CA LEU A 77 10.11 -15.29 -1.99
C LEU A 77 11.13 -16.07 -2.82
N SER A 78 10.94 -17.38 -2.85
CA SER A 78 11.87 -18.33 -3.48
C SER A 78 11.13 -19.29 -4.40
N ILE A 79 11.84 -19.76 -5.43
CA ILE A 79 11.33 -20.79 -6.36
C ILE A 79 11.91 -22.14 -5.95
N GLY A 80 11.05 -23.11 -5.65
CA GLY A 80 11.42 -24.48 -5.36
C GLY A 80 11.09 -25.43 -6.50
N TYR A 81 11.89 -26.49 -6.65
CA TYR A 81 11.61 -27.59 -7.56
C TYR A 81 10.76 -28.66 -6.85
N ARG A 82 9.66 -29.08 -7.49
CA ARG A 82 8.79 -30.15 -6.98
C ARG A 82 8.99 -31.47 -7.73
N GLY A 83 9.07 -31.41 -9.06
CA GLY A 83 9.07 -32.60 -9.91
C GLY A 83 9.18 -32.24 -11.39
N HIS A 84 9.36 -33.23 -12.24
CA HIS A 84 9.19 -33.06 -13.69
C HIS A 84 8.78 -34.39 -14.33
N ASP A 85 8.16 -34.31 -15.50
CA ASP A 85 7.94 -35.45 -16.40
C ASP A 85 8.64 -35.21 -17.76
N SER A 86 8.30 -35.96 -18.80
CA SER A 86 8.91 -35.83 -20.11
C SER A 86 8.61 -34.51 -20.83
N GLU A 87 7.60 -33.76 -20.38
CA GLU A 87 7.10 -32.56 -21.06
C GLU A 87 7.14 -31.31 -20.20
N THR A 88 7.06 -31.44 -18.88
CA THR A 88 6.85 -30.31 -17.96
C THR A 88 7.71 -30.40 -16.70
N VAL A 89 8.00 -29.23 -16.12
CA VAL A 89 8.70 -29.08 -14.84
C VAL A 89 7.77 -28.38 -13.85
N ASP A 90 7.53 -29.03 -12.72
CA ASP A 90 6.74 -28.48 -11.63
C ASP A 90 7.63 -27.71 -10.67
N LEU A 91 7.40 -26.41 -10.62
CA LEU A 91 8.02 -25.50 -9.67
C LEU A 91 6.97 -24.95 -8.70
N TYR A 92 7.42 -24.35 -7.60
CA TYR A 92 6.54 -23.66 -6.66
C TYR A 92 7.17 -22.40 -6.11
N LEU A 93 6.33 -21.47 -5.69
CA LEU A 93 6.73 -20.31 -4.90
C LEU A 93 6.61 -20.66 -3.41
N GLN A 94 7.61 -20.27 -2.63
CA GLN A 94 7.59 -20.40 -1.18
C GLN A 94 8.17 -19.14 -0.54
N GLU A 95 7.45 -18.64 0.46
CA GLU A 95 7.87 -17.58 1.36
C GLU A 95 7.48 -17.97 2.78
N THR A 96 8.14 -17.39 3.77
CA THR A 96 7.75 -17.54 5.17
C THR A 96 7.89 -16.18 5.82
N PHE A 97 6.77 -15.62 6.27
CA PHE A 97 6.74 -14.28 6.84
C PHE A 97 5.75 -14.15 7.99
N GLY A 98 5.90 -13.06 8.75
CA GLY A 98 4.90 -12.55 9.67
C GLY A 98 4.76 -11.04 9.51
N PHE A 99 3.53 -10.54 9.60
CA PHE A 99 3.27 -9.09 9.53
C PHE A 99 2.75 -8.59 10.88
N LEU A 100 3.29 -7.47 11.34
CA LEU A 100 2.88 -6.79 12.57
C LEU A 100 2.59 -5.32 12.28
N ALA A 101 1.38 -4.88 12.63
CA ALA A 101 1.03 -3.47 12.80
C ALA A 101 1.25 -3.12 14.28
N LEU A 102 2.23 -2.26 14.56
CA LEU A 102 2.68 -1.95 15.91
C LEU A 102 2.04 -0.68 16.47
N THR A 103 1.61 0.22 15.59
CA THR A 103 1.05 1.52 15.95
C THR A 103 -0.29 1.70 15.25
N ASP A 104 -1.39 1.49 15.97
CA ASP A 104 -2.75 1.53 15.41
C ASP A 104 -3.08 2.88 14.78
N GLU A 105 -2.66 3.98 15.43
CA GLU A 105 -2.93 5.35 14.98
C GLU A 105 -2.16 5.77 13.72
N SER A 106 -1.22 4.95 13.24
CA SER A 106 -0.37 5.28 12.08
C SER A 106 -1.03 5.06 10.72
N SER A 107 -2.28 4.58 10.70
CA SER A 107 -3.10 4.38 9.51
C SER A 107 -4.50 4.96 9.65
N VAL A 108 -5.12 5.29 8.52
CA VAL A 108 -6.54 5.63 8.41
C VAL A 108 -7.15 4.86 7.24
N PRO A 109 -8.00 3.85 7.49
CA PRO A 109 -8.75 3.19 6.43
C PRO A 109 -9.83 4.13 5.88
N LEU A 110 -10.03 4.08 4.57
CA LEU A 110 -11.01 4.86 3.83
C LEU A 110 -11.92 3.87 3.10
N HIS A 111 -13.07 3.61 3.71
CA HIS A 111 -14.10 2.79 3.10
C HIS A 111 -14.87 3.60 2.03
N PRO A 112 -15.38 2.93 0.98
CA PRO A 112 -16.21 3.57 -0.05
C PRO A 112 -17.51 4.16 0.49
#